data_AF-A0AAW4PGQ9-F1
#
_entry.id   AF-A0AAW4PGQ9-F1
#
_cell.length_a   1.000
_cell.length_b   1.000
_cell.length_c   1.000
_cell.angle_alpha   90.00
_cell.angle_beta   90.00
_cell.angle_gamma   90.00
#
_symmetry.space_group_name_H-M   'P 1'
#
loop_
_entity.id
_entity.type
_entity.pdbx_description
1 polymer ?
#
loop_
_entity_poly.entity_id
_entity_poly.type
_entity_poly.pdbx_seq_one_letter_code
_entity_poly.pdbx_strand_id
1 'polypeptide(L)'
;MSKQMNTVVSGDESKIHDEPHIRDRRITVSHIHALVEERGLDAQTVADRFDLTISDVYHALAYYHDHPEEMRMVEEHRRELHDAAEADPGIITGPEDLPGA
;
A
#
# COMPACT_ATOMS: atom_id res chain seq x y z
N MET A 1 -28.98 1.86 -11.23
CA MET A 1 -27.86 2.66 -10.71
C MET A 1 -26.99 1.74 -9.90
N SER A 2 -26.02 1.10 -10.55
CA SER A 2 -25.06 0.22 -9.88
C SER A 2 -24.20 1.10 -9.00
N LYS A 3 -24.37 1.01 -7.69
CA LYS A 3 -23.46 1.63 -6.74
C LYS A 3 -22.11 0.99 -7.01
N GLN A 4 -21.21 1.70 -7.69
CA GLN A 4 -19.85 1.23 -7.90
C GLN A 4 -19.30 0.96 -6.50
N MET A 5 -19.09 -0.31 -6.20
CA MET A 5 -18.52 -0.75 -4.93
C MET A 5 -17.08 -0.25 -4.99
N ASN A 6 -16.79 0.96 -4.48
CA ASN A 6 -15.44 1.55 -4.56
C ASN A 6 -14.49 0.70 -3.72
N THR A 7 -14.01 -0.43 -4.24
CA THR A 7 -13.16 -1.36 -3.49
C THR A 7 -11.93 -0.65 -2.93
N VAL A 8 -11.43 0.35 -3.65
CA VAL A 8 -10.34 1.21 -3.21
C VAL A 8 -10.88 2.50 -2.58
N VAL A 9 -10.29 2.91 -1.48
CA VAL A 9 -10.48 4.20 -0.81
C VAL A 9 -9.18 4.98 -0.95
N SER A 10 -9.23 6.21 -1.45
CA SER A 10 -8.06 7.09 -1.54
C SER A 10 -7.53 7.41 -0.14
N GLY A 11 -6.23 7.68 -0.03
CA GLY A 11 -5.59 8.04 1.23
C GLY A 11 -6.22 9.27 1.87
N ASP A 12 -6.48 10.31 1.07
CA ASP A 12 -7.02 11.60 1.52
C ASP A 12 -8.44 11.48 2.13
N GLU A 13 -9.19 10.45 1.73
CA GLU A 13 -10.56 10.21 2.21
C GLU A 13 -10.61 9.21 3.38
N SER A 14 -9.46 8.72 3.82
CA SER A 14 -9.36 7.61 4.77
C SER A 14 -9.02 8.05 6.19
N LYS A 15 -9.43 7.20 7.14
CA LYS A 15 -9.05 7.30 8.55
C LYS A 15 -8.08 6.19 8.97
N ILE A 16 -7.76 5.26 8.07
CA ILE A 16 -6.97 4.07 8.38
C ILE A 16 -5.62 4.05 7.67
N HIS A 17 -5.46 4.74 6.55
CA HIS A 17 -4.18 4.79 5.85
C HIS A 17 -4.10 6.04 4.97
N ASP A 18 -2.93 6.65 4.90
CA ASP A 18 -2.68 7.85 4.10
C ASP A 18 -2.37 7.53 2.62
N GLU A 19 -2.49 6.26 2.23
CA GLU A 19 -2.29 5.80 0.84
C GLU A 19 -3.58 5.14 0.34
N PRO A 20 -3.82 5.09 -0.99
CA PRO A 20 -4.91 4.32 -1.55
C PRO A 20 -4.87 2.86 -1.10
N HIS A 21 -5.97 2.36 -0.56
CA HIS A 21 -6.05 1.02 0.04
C HIS A 21 -7.40 0.38 -0.18
N ILE A 22 -7.44 -0.95 -0.03
CA ILE A 22 -8.69 -1.71 -0.05
C ILE A 22 -9.58 -1.27 1.11
N ARG A 23 -10.85 -1.00 0.85
CA ARG A 23 -11.85 -0.60 1.86
C ARG A 23 -11.80 -1.53 3.06
N ASP A 24 -11.82 -0.95 4.25
CA ASP A 24 -11.80 -1.66 5.55
C ASP A 24 -10.56 -2.54 5.77
N ARG A 25 -9.45 -2.28 5.03
CA ARG A 25 -8.17 -2.99 5.14
C ARG A 25 -7.01 -2.01 5.00
N ARG A 26 -5.89 -2.23 5.71
CA ARG A 26 -4.66 -1.43 5.54
C ARG A 26 -3.75 -1.99 4.45
N ILE A 27 -4.32 -2.55 3.39
CA ILE A 27 -3.59 -3.15 2.27
C ILE A 27 -3.61 -2.15 1.13
N THR A 28 -2.46 -1.58 0.81
CA THR A 28 -2.36 -0.48 -0.15
C THR A 28 -2.36 -0.99 -1.59
N VAL A 29 -2.79 -0.12 -2.49
CA VAL A 29 -2.77 -0.36 -3.94
C VAL A 29 -1.33 -0.58 -4.42
N SER A 30 -0.37 0.23 -3.95
CA SER A 30 1.07 0.06 -4.22
C SER A 30 1.57 -1.33 -3.81
N HIS A 31 1.13 -1.83 -2.66
CA HIS A 31 1.53 -3.15 -2.17
C HIS A 31 1.04 -4.28 -3.08
N ILE A 32 -0.22 -4.19 -3.53
CA ILE A 32 -0.80 -5.18 -4.46
C ILE A 32 -0.06 -5.15 -5.81
N HIS A 33 0.17 -3.96 -6.37
CA HIS A 33 0.94 -3.79 -7.60
C HIS A 33 2.34 -4.41 -7.49
N ALA A 34 3.07 -4.11 -6.42
CA ALA A 34 4.42 -4.65 -6.20
C ALA A 34 4.44 -6.19 -6.10
N LEU A 35 3.42 -6.80 -5.50
CA LEU A 35 3.33 -8.26 -5.43
C LEU A 35 3.04 -8.89 -6.80
N VAL A 36 2.05 -8.35 -7.52
CA VAL A 36 1.56 -8.98 -8.76
C VAL A 36 2.47 -8.66 -9.95
N GLU A 37 2.75 -7.38 -10.19
CA GLU A 37 3.44 -6.93 -11.41
C GLU A 37 4.97 -6.91 -11.25
N GLU A 38 5.49 -6.47 -10.10
CA GLU A 38 6.95 -6.39 -9.90
C GLU A 38 7.54 -7.74 -9.46
N ARG A 39 6.86 -8.46 -8.56
CA ARG A 39 7.34 -9.75 -8.03
C ARG A 39 6.73 -10.96 -8.73
N GLY A 40 5.78 -10.75 -9.66
CA GLY A 40 5.20 -11.81 -10.48
C GLY A 40 4.34 -12.81 -9.71
N LEU A 41 3.78 -12.44 -8.55
CA LEU A 41 2.83 -13.31 -7.86
C LEU A 41 1.50 -13.36 -8.63
N ASP A 42 0.90 -14.54 -8.68
CA ASP A 42 -0.44 -14.68 -9.24
C ASP A 42 -1.49 -13.93 -8.40
N ALA A 43 -2.45 -13.29 -9.07
CA ALA A 43 -3.50 -12.50 -8.41
C ALA A 43 -4.33 -13.34 -7.41
N GLN A 44 -4.58 -14.62 -7.71
CA GLN A 44 -5.27 -15.52 -6.79
C GLN A 44 -4.43 -15.78 -5.54
N THR A 45 -3.11 -15.92 -5.70
CA THR A 45 -2.19 -16.11 -4.56
C THR A 45 -2.20 -14.89 -3.63
N VAL A 46 -2.26 -13.68 -4.19
CA VAL A 46 -2.39 -12.45 -3.40
C VAL A 46 -3.75 -12.40 -2.71
N ALA A 47 -4.83 -12.73 -3.42
CA ALA A 47 -6.17 -12.77 -2.86
C ALA A 47 -6.25 -13.71 -1.63
N ASP A 48 -5.78 -14.95 -1.79
CA ASP A 48 -5.80 -15.97 -0.74
C ASP A 48 -4.94 -15.57 0.47
N ARG A 49 -3.77 -14.95 0.25
CA ARG A 49 -2.87 -14.54 1.33
C ARG A 49 -3.47 -13.47 2.23
N PHE A 50 -4.28 -12.60 1.65
CA PHE A 50 -4.75 -11.38 2.32
C PHE A 50 -6.26 -11.40 2.62
N ASP A 51 -6.94 -12.54 2.43
CA ASP A 51 -8.39 -12.67 2.59
C ASP A 51 -9.14 -11.61 1.76
N LEU A 52 -8.71 -11.44 0.52
CA LEU A 52 -9.33 -10.56 -0.47
C LEU A 52 -10.06 -11.39 -1.51
N THR A 53 -11.04 -10.80 -2.19
CA THR A 53 -11.53 -11.42 -3.42
C THR A 53 -10.55 -11.17 -4.56
N ILE A 54 -10.48 -12.07 -5.54
CA ILE A 54 -9.69 -11.83 -6.76
C ILE A 54 -10.12 -10.54 -7.48
N SER A 55 -11.41 -10.18 -7.38
CA SER A 55 -11.93 -8.92 -7.92
C SER A 55 -11.32 -7.72 -7.23
N ASP A 56 -11.05 -7.79 -5.91
CA ASP A 56 -10.45 -6.68 -5.19
C ASP A 56 -9.00 -6.43 -5.63
N VAL A 57 -8.26 -7.52 -5.90
CA VAL A 57 -6.90 -7.44 -6.45
C VAL A 57 -6.92 -6.75 -7.81
N TYR A 58 -7.81 -7.15 -8.72
CA TYR A 58 -7.90 -6.51 -10.03
C TYR A 58 -8.41 -5.07 -9.96
N HIS A 59 -9.33 -4.74 -9.05
CA HIS A 59 -9.75 -3.35 -8.83
C HIS A 59 -8.60 -2.49 -8.31
N ALA A 60 -7.74 -3.01 -7.45
CA ALA A 60 -6.54 -2.28 -7.01
C ALA A 60 -5.56 -2.06 -8.16
N LEU A 61 -5.30 -3.08 -8.99
CA LEU A 61 -4.43 -2.92 -10.16
C LEU A 61 -5.01 -1.91 -11.16
N ALA A 62 -6.32 -1.97 -11.43
CA ALA A 62 -6.99 -0.96 -12.25
C ALA A 62 -6.84 0.45 -11.66
N TYR A 63 -7.06 0.61 -10.35
CA TYR A 63 -6.89 1.88 -9.67
C TYR A 63 -5.47 2.42 -9.82
N TYR A 64 -4.44 1.58 -9.62
CA TYR A 64 -3.04 1.96 -9.77
C TYR A 64 -2.75 2.59 -11.14
N HIS A 65 -3.21 1.94 -12.20
CA HIS A 65 -2.99 2.37 -13.58
C HIS A 65 -3.86 3.57 -13.99
N ASP A 66 -5.06 3.70 -13.40
CA ASP A 66 -5.96 4.83 -13.65
C ASP A 66 -5.54 6.12 -12.90
N HIS A 67 -4.73 6.02 -11.84
CA HIS A 67 -4.33 7.15 -10.98
C HIS A 67 -2.80 7.33 -10.88
N PRO A 68 -2.06 7.45 -12.00
CA PRO A 68 -0.60 7.46 -11.99
C PRO A 68 0.01 8.65 -11.22
N GLU A 69 -0.70 9.78 -11.12
CA GLU A 69 -0.20 10.95 -10.37
C GLU A 69 -0.26 10.73 -8.86
N GLU A 70 -1.38 10.20 -8.35
CA GLU A 70 -1.55 9.84 -6.94
C GLU A 70 -0.51 8.76 -6.56
N MET A 71 -0.30 7.76 -7.41
CA MET A 71 0.70 6.73 -7.15
C MET A 71 2.14 7.27 -7.12
N ARG A 72 2.48 8.27 -7.94
CA ARG A 72 3.79 8.95 -7.85
C ARG A 72 3.95 9.69 -6.53
N MET A 73 2.93 10.42 -6.08
CA MET A 73 2.96 11.12 -4.80
C MET A 73 3.13 10.15 -3.62
N VAL A 74 2.47 9.00 -3.66
CA VAL A 74 2.63 7.94 -2.65
C VAL A 74 4.08 7.46 -2.59
N GLU A 75 4.70 7.18 -3.74
CA GLU A 75 6.09 6.73 -3.80
C GLU A 75 7.08 7.81 -3.33
N GLU A 76 6.86 9.07 -3.71
CA GLU A 76 7.65 10.20 -3.24
C GLU A 76 7.55 10.36 -1.73
N HIS A 77 6.33 10.36 -1.18
CA HIS A 77 6.10 10.48 0.25
C HIS A 77 6.75 9.34 1.05
N ARG A 78 6.63 8.11 0.54
CA ARG A 78 7.28 6.94 1.16
C ARG A 78 8.80 7.08 1.16
N ARG A 79 9.39 7.61 0.08
CA ARG A 79 10.83 7.87 0.00
C ARG A 79 11.25 8.93 1.00
N GLU A 80 10.51 10.03 1.09
CA GLU A 80 10.78 11.11 2.07
C GLU A 80 10.75 10.59 3.51
N LEU A 81 9.76 9.78 3.85
CA LEU A 81 9.66 9.15 5.18
C LEU A 81 10.85 8.23 5.46
N HIS A 82 11.28 7.46 4.47
CA HIS A 82 12.43 6.57 4.59
C HIS A 82 13.73 7.34 4.78
N ASP A 83 13.99 8.34 3.94
CA ASP A 83 15.19 9.17 4.00
C ASP A 83 15.26 9.97 5.32
N ALA A 84 14.11 10.48 5.78
CA ALA A 84 14.02 11.15 7.07
C ALA A 84 14.30 10.19 8.24
N ALA A 85 13.83 8.93 8.13
CA ALA A 85 14.09 7.92 9.14
C ALA A 85 15.56 7.49 9.18
N GLU A 86 16.20 7.31 8.02
CA GLU A 86 17.64 7.01 7.93
C GLU A 86 18.52 8.14 8.51
N ALA A 87 18.06 9.38 8.40
CA ALA A 87 18.76 10.55 8.92
C ALA A 87 18.57 10.78 10.42
N ASP A 88 17.61 10.11 11.07
CA ASP A 88 17.29 10.29 12.49
C ASP A 88 18.07 9.28 13.38
N PRO A 89 19.10 9.73 14.12
CA PRO A 89 19.88 8.86 15.01
C PRO A 89 19.08 8.33 16.22
N GLY A 90 17.85 8.79 16.43
CA GLY A 90 16.94 8.31 17.48
C GLY A 90 16.07 7.11 17.07
N ILE A 91 16.07 6.72 15.79
CA ILE A 91 15.29 5.57 15.32
C ILE A 91 16.04 4.27 15.60
N ILE A 92 15.36 3.33 16.24
CA ILE A 92 15.87 2.00 16.54
C ILE A 92 15.73 1.15 15.28
N THR A 93 16.85 0.88 14.60
CA THR A 93 16.87 0.11 13.35
C THR A 93 17.31 -1.34 13.55
N GLY A 94 18.01 -1.62 14.66
CA GLY A 94 18.47 -2.95 15.04
C GLY A 94 18.44 -3.19 16.56
N PRO A 95 18.62 -4.46 16.99
CA PRO A 95 18.70 -4.81 18.41
C PRO A 95 19.86 -4.12 19.14
N GLU A 96 20.92 -3.73 18.44
CA GLU A 96 22.06 -2.95 18.96
C GLU A 96 21.70 -1.51 19.34
N ASP A 97 20.63 -0.96 18.77
CA ASP A 97 20.15 0.40 19.03
C ASP A 97 19.21 0.45 20.26
N LEU A 98 18.91 -0.70 20.88
CA LEU A 98 18.01 -0.79 22.02
C LEU A 98 18.69 -0.23 23.28
N PRO A 99 18.11 0.77 23.95
CA PRO A 99 18.66 1.29 25.19
C PRO A 99 18.57 0.22 26.30
N GLY A 100 19.72 -0.33 26.70
CA GLY A 100 19.85 -1.26 27.82
C GLY A 100 20.08 -2.74 27.45
N ALA A 101 20.53 -3.05 26.23
CA ALA A 101 21.04 -4.37 25.85
C ALA A 101 22.44 -4.67 26.41
#